data_AF-A0A5K1HWC7-F1
#
_entry.id   AF-A0A5K1HWC7-F1
#
_cell.length_a   1.000
_cell.length_b   1.000
_cell.length_c   1.000
_cell.angle_alpha   90.00
_cell.angle_beta   90.00
_cell.angle_gamma   90.00
#
_symmetry.space_group_name_H-M   'P 1'
#
loop_
_entity.id
_entity.type
_entity.pdbx_description
1 polymer ?
#
loop_
_entity_poly.entity_id
_entity_poly.type
_entity_poly.pdbx_seq_one_letter_code
_entity_poly.pdbx_strand_id
1 'polypeptide(L)'
;EGLEKLTNLRTLHRFMVCDDKGDTRGCNIKEIKDLNKLKGELSIEGLGGGRVKVIDAQKAELKEKHELIKVKFDFEVREDDKVGSASEQKGLLEALKPPHVIERLEIWGYTGDRPAWYSDMNYGKLRT
;
A
#
# COMPACT_ATOMS: atom_id res chain seq x y z
N GLU A 1 15.19 8.95 7.65
CA GLU A 1 15.29 9.97 6.60
C GLU A 1 15.84 9.32 5.34
N GLY A 2 15.09 9.32 4.24
CA GLY A 2 15.56 8.67 3.01
C GLY A 2 14.66 8.93 1.83
N LEU A 3 13.57 8.17 1.73
CA LEU A 3 12.69 8.19 0.56
C LEU A 3 11.81 9.43 0.47
N GLU A 4 11.33 9.95 1.61
CA GLU A 4 10.48 11.15 1.69
C GLU A 4 11.09 12.41 1.05
N LYS A 5 12.43 12.50 0.97
CA LYS A 5 13.14 13.64 0.35
C LYS A 5 13.17 13.55 -1.18
N LEU A 6 12.84 12.40 -1.76
CA LEU A 6 12.91 12.16 -3.21
C LEU A 6 11.60 12.59 -3.92
N THR A 7 11.09 13.78 -3.64
CA THR A 7 9.80 14.27 -4.18
C THR A 7 9.73 14.35 -5.72
N ASN A 8 10.87 14.28 -6.40
CA ASN A 8 10.97 14.19 -7.87
C ASN A 8 11.12 12.76 -8.40
N LEU A 9 11.05 11.73 -7.54
CA LEU A 9 11.09 10.34 -7.93
C LEU A 9 9.90 10.03 -8.83
N ARG A 10 10.19 9.51 -10.03
CA ARG A 10 9.16 9.23 -11.05
C ARG A 10 8.75 7.78 -11.10
N THR A 11 9.60 6.87 -10.67
CA THR A 11 9.37 5.43 -10.79
C THR A 11 9.83 4.76 -9.51
N LEU A 12 8.93 3.97 -8.92
CA LEU A 12 9.24 3.15 -7.76
C LEU A 12 8.44 1.86 -7.87
N HIS A 13 9.09 0.81 -8.38
CA HIS A 13 8.40 -0.46 -8.64
C HIS A 13 8.05 -1.23 -7.37
N ARG A 14 8.87 -1.12 -6.32
CA ARG A 14 8.74 -1.90 -5.09
C ARG A 14 8.99 -1.02 -3.87
N PHE A 15 8.03 -1.01 -2.96
CA PHE A 15 8.09 -0.36 -1.65
C PHE A 15 7.92 -1.45 -0.58
N MET A 16 9.01 -1.77 0.12
CA MET A 16 8.99 -2.75 1.20
C MET A 16 8.69 -2.04 2.53
N VAL A 17 7.57 -2.39 3.15
CA VAL A 17 7.20 -1.89 4.48
C VAL A 17 7.88 -2.72 5.55
N CYS A 18 8.42 -2.04 6.56
CA CYS A 18 9.10 -2.67 7.68
C CYS A 18 8.39 -2.43 9.00
N ASP A 19 8.63 -3.34 9.94
CA ASP A 19 8.14 -3.23 11.30
C ASP A 19 8.87 -2.13 12.07
N ASP A 20 8.24 -1.68 13.16
CA ASP A 20 8.81 -0.67 14.06
C ASP A 20 9.99 -1.20 14.90
N LYS A 21 10.33 -2.49 14.77
CA LYS A 21 11.46 -3.13 15.46
C LYS A 21 12.79 -2.95 14.74
N GLY A 22 12.81 -2.48 13.50
CA GLY A 22 14.03 -2.15 12.77
C GLY A 22 14.87 -3.35 12.32
N ASP A 23 14.36 -4.57 12.47
CA ASP A 23 15.06 -5.81 12.07
C ASP A 23 14.95 -6.09 10.56
N THR A 24 14.15 -5.29 9.84
CA THR A 24 13.93 -5.45 8.41
C THR A 24 14.34 -4.19 7.63
N ARG A 25 15.03 -4.37 6.50
CA ARG A 25 15.51 -3.28 5.62
C ARG A 25 14.36 -2.74 4.76
N GLY A 26 13.68 -1.70 5.23
CA GLY A 26 12.63 -1.04 4.47
C GLY A 26 12.12 0.21 5.18
N CYS A 27 11.05 0.78 4.64
CA CYS A 27 10.61 2.12 5.01
C CYS A 27 9.28 2.09 5.74
N ASN A 28 9.06 3.10 6.58
CA ASN A 28 7.71 3.32 7.08
C ASN A 28 6.86 3.81 5.92
N ILE A 29 5.65 3.26 5.77
CA ILE A 29 4.76 3.59 4.66
C ILE A 29 4.43 5.09 4.55
N LYS A 30 4.52 5.85 5.65
CA LYS A 30 4.34 7.31 5.64
C LYS A 30 5.39 8.05 4.80
N GLU A 31 6.56 7.44 4.55
CA GLU A 31 7.63 8.05 3.74
C GLU A 31 7.25 8.18 2.26
N ILE A 32 6.23 7.45 1.78
CA ILE A 32 5.74 7.58 0.41
C ILE A 32 4.81 8.78 0.22
N LYS A 33 4.44 9.49 1.29
CA LYS A 33 3.48 10.60 1.28
C LYS A 33 3.77 11.62 0.18
N ASP A 34 4.99 12.16 0.16
CA ASP A 34 5.37 13.27 -0.72
C ASP A 34 5.81 12.81 -2.12
N LEU A 35 5.77 11.51 -2.40
CA LEU A 35 6.15 10.91 -3.68
C LEU A 35 4.99 10.92 -4.69
N ASN A 36 4.41 12.09 -4.92
CA ASN A 36 3.21 12.23 -5.77
C ASN A 36 3.50 12.21 -7.28
N LYS A 37 4.78 12.33 -7.67
CA LYS A 37 5.22 12.24 -9.07
C LYS A 37 5.51 10.80 -9.52
N LEU A 38 5.21 9.82 -8.67
CA LEU A 38 5.35 8.41 -9.01
C LEU A 38 4.39 8.03 -10.12
N LYS A 39 4.93 7.38 -11.14
CA LYS A 39 4.24 6.96 -12.35
C LYS A 39 4.46 5.48 -12.59
N GLY A 40 3.57 4.90 -13.39
CA GLY A 40 3.68 3.51 -13.78
C GLY A 40 3.20 2.59 -12.66
N GLU A 41 4.04 1.64 -12.26
CA GLU A 41 3.64 0.56 -11.37
C GLU A 41 4.28 0.70 -9.99
N LEU A 42 3.49 0.48 -8.94
CA LEU A 42 3.95 0.47 -7.55
C LEU A 42 3.47 -0.81 -6.85
N SER A 43 4.40 -1.59 -6.34
CA SER A 43 4.11 -2.74 -5.45
C SER A 43 4.45 -2.38 -4.01
N ILE A 44 3.48 -2.46 -3.11
CA ILE A 44 3.66 -2.24 -1.68
C ILE A 44 3.61 -3.60 -0.99
N GLU A 45 4.74 -4.00 -0.41
CA GLU A 45 4.92 -5.32 0.15
C GLU A 45 5.17 -5.28 1.65
N GLY A 46 4.85 -6.38 2.34
CA GLY A 46 5.00 -6.46 3.79
C GLY A 46 3.85 -5.80 4.57
N LEU A 47 2.66 -5.74 3.97
CA LEU A 47 1.44 -5.30 4.65
C LEU A 47 0.89 -6.36 5.62
N GLY A 48 1.37 -7.59 5.48
CA GLY A 48 1.04 -8.71 6.36
C GLY A 48 1.55 -8.53 7.78
N GLY A 49 0.94 -9.29 8.69
CA GLY A 49 1.41 -9.52 10.05
C GLY A 49 1.47 -8.35 11.01
N GLY A 50 0.59 -7.36 10.83
CA GLY A 50 0.44 -6.26 11.79
C GLY A 50 1.62 -5.30 11.83
N ARG A 51 2.48 -5.31 10.80
CA ARG A 51 3.65 -4.44 10.67
C ARG A 51 3.27 -2.97 10.43
N VAL A 52 2.06 -2.73 9.92
CA VAL A 52 1.62 -1.41 9.49
C VAL A 52 0.44 -0.94 10.34
N LYS A 53 0.61 0.24 10.97
CA LYS A 53 -0.48 0.92 11.68
C LYS A 53 -1.40 1.59 10.66
N VAL A 54 -2.71 1.44 10.84
CA VAL A 54 -3.74 2.06 9.97
C VAL A 54 -3.51 3.57 9.81
N ILE A 55 -3.13 4.26 10.90
CA ILE A 55 -2.79 5.69 10.90
C ILE A 55 -1.63 6.03 9.95
N ASP A 56 -0.61 5.17 9.87
CA ASP A 56 0.54 5.44 9.01
C ASP A 56 0.21 5.14 7.54
N ALA A 57 -0.59 4.11 7.28
CA ALA A 57 -1.12 3.83 5.95
C ALA A 57 -1.99 4.99 5.42
N GLN A 58 -2.79 5.62 6.27
CA GLN A 58 -3.57 6.80 5.89
C GLN A 58 -2.68 7.97 5.45
N LYS A 59 -1.51 8.15 6.09
CA LYS A 59 -0.55 9.20 5.74
C LYS A 59 0.18 8.95 4.43
N ALA A 60 0.15 7.73 3.90
CA ALA A 60 0.76 7.41 2.60
C ALA A 60 0.08 8.15 1.44
N GLU A 61 -1.17 8.57 1.63
CA GLU A 61 -1.94 9.39 0.68
C GLU A 61 -1.86 8.84 -0.75
N LEU A 62 -2.01 7.52 -0.92
CA LEU A 62 -1.86 6.86 -2.23
C LEU A 62 -2.86 7.39 -3.25
N LYS A 63 -4.04 7.82 -2.80
CA LYS A 63 -5.05 8.48 -3.63
C LYS A 63 -4.55 9.70 -4.41
N GLU A 64 -3.52 10.40 -3.92
CA GLU A 64 -2.93 11.60 -4.54
C GLU A 64 -1.88 11.25 -5.61
N LYS A 65 -1.53 9.97 -5.78
CA LYS A 65 -0.53 9.48 -6.74
C LYS A 65 -1.21 9.16 -8.07
N HIS A 66 -1.70 10.22 -8.74
CA HIS A 66 -2.55 10.12 -9.92
C HIS A 66 -1.87 9.57 -11.17
N GLU A 67 -0.54 9.54 -11.22
CA GLU A 67 0.21 9.05 -12.40
C GLU A 67 0.52 7.54 -12.33
N LEU A 68 0.13 6.86 -11.24
CA LEU A 68 0.22 5.41 -11.14
C LEU A 68 -0.86 4.75 -12.00
N ILE A 69 -0.46 3.76 -12.80
CA ILE A 69 -1.37 2.95 -13.63
C ILE A 69 -1.68 1.60 -12.98
N LYS A 70 -0.77 1.09 -12.14
CA LYS A 70 -0.90 -0.19 -11.45
C LYS A 70 -0.45 -0.06 -10.00
N VAL A 71 -1.26 -0.62 -9.10
CA VAL A 71 -0.89 -0.78 -7.69
C VAL A 71 -1.05 -2.24 -7.29
N LYS A 72 -0.01 -2.81 -6.65
CA LYS A 72 -0.06 -4.11 -5.99
C LYS A 72 0.05 -3.92 -4.48
N PHE A 73 -0.86 -4.54 -3.74
CA PHE A 73 -0.79 -4.66 -2.28
C PHE A 73 -0.50 -6.11 -1.90
N ASP A 74 0.60 -6.33 -1.18
CA ASP A 74 1.02 -7.67 -0.78
C ASP A 74 0.95 -7.84 0.75
N PHE A 75 -0.04 -8.63 1.17
CA PHE A 75 -0.31 -8.99 2.56
C PHE A 75 0.27 -10.36 2.93
N GLU A 76 1.05 -11.00 2.06
CA GLU A 76 1.70 -12.27 2.41
C GLU A 76 2.56 -12.13 3.68
N VAL A 77 2.43 -13.14 4.53
CA VAL A 77 3.02 -13.22 5.85
C VAL A 77 4.28 -14.07 5.73
N ARG A 78 5.42 -13.61 6.26
CA ARG A 78 6.65 -14.42 6.32
C ARG A 78 6.60 -15.40 7.48
N GLU A 79 7.44 -16.42 7.49
CA GLU A 79 7.43 -17.50 8.49
C GLU A 79 7.46 -17.00 9.95
N ASP A 80 8.17 -15.91 10.23
CA ASP A 80 8.30 -15.34 11.58
C ASP A 80 7.28 -14.23 11.91
N ASP A 81 6.40 -13.88 10.97
CA ASP A 81 5.41 -12.84 11.19
C ASP A 81 4.21 -13.35 11.99
N LYS A 82 3.65 -12.47 12.81
CA LYS A 82 2.32 -12.73 13.37
C LYS A 82 1.32 -12.82 12.23
N VAL A 83 0.29 -13.65 12.36
CA VAL A 83 -0.85 -13.61 11.44
C VAL A 83 -1.76 -12.47 11.89
N GLY A 84 -1.87 -11.42 11.07
CA GLY A 84 -2.83 -10.34 11.30
C GLY A 84 -4.27 -10.84 11.07
N SER A 85 -5.23 -10.31 11.80
CA SER A 85 -6.64 -10.64 11.62
C SER A 85 -7.20 -10.05 10.32
N ALA A 86 -8.24 -10.69 9.78
CA ALA A 86 -9.00 -10.20 8.62
C ALA A 86 -9.52 -8.76 8.82
N SER A 87 -9.93 -8.41 10.05
CA SER A 87 -10.40 -7.07 10.39
C SER A 87 -9.29 -6.02 10.37
N GLU A 88 -8.09 -6.37 10.83
CA GLU A 88 -6.92 -5.48 10.77
C GLU A 88 -6.49 -5.24 9.33
N GLN A 89 -6.41 -6.29 8.51
CA GLN A 89 -6.10 -6.17 7.10
C GLN A 89 -7.13 -5.29 6.38
N LYS A 90 -8.43 -5.45 6.68
CA LYS A 90 -9.50 -4.62 6.13
C LYS A 90 -9.31 -3.15 6.48
N GLY A 91 -9.08 -2.83 7.76
CA GLY A 91 -8.82 -1.46 8.20
C GLY A 91 -7.58 -0.85 7.52
N LEU A 92 -6.54 -1.66 7.32
CA LEU A 92 -5.34 -1.24 6.61
C LEU A 92 -5.61 -0.95 5.14
N LEU A 93 -6.30 -1.86 4.44
CA LEU A 93 -6.65 -1.69 3.03
C LEU A 93 -7.61 -0.52 2.80
N GLU A 94 -8.53 -0.27 3.73
CA GLU A 94 -9.42 0.90 3.71
C GLU A 94 -8.63 2.22 3.81
N ALA A 95 -7.63 2.28 4.71
CA ALA A 95 -6.79 3.45 4.88
C ALA A 95 -5.81 3.69 3.74
N LEU A 96 -5.31 2.63 3.11
CA LEU A 96 -4.39 2.74 1.97
C LEU A 96 -5.05 3.41 0.77
N LYS A 97 -6.32 3.07 0.49
CA LYS A 97 -7.16 3.53 -0.62
C LYS A 97 -6.37 3.84 -1.92
N PRO A 98 -6.43 2.98 -2.95
CA PRO A 98 -5.68 3.18 -4.19
C PRO A 98 -6.00 4.52 -4.89
N PRO A 99 -5.16 4.98 -5.84
CA PRO A 99 -5.49 6.11 -6.69
C PRO A 99 -6.77 5.88 -7.49
N HIS A 100 -7.58 6.94 -7.65
CA HIS A 100 -8.87 6.88 -8.36
C HIS A 100 -8.75 6.49 -9.83
N VAL A 101 -7.60 6.75 -10.45
CA VAL A 101 -7.34 6.55 -11.87
C VAL A 101 -6.24 5.51 -12.03
N ILE A 102 -6.52 4.26 -11.65
CA ILE A 102 -5.62 3.12 -11.90
C ILE A 102 -6.28 2.15 -12.88
N GLU A 103 -5.48 1.52 -13.72
CA GLU A 103 -5.95 0.50 -14.68
C GLU A 103 -5.98 -0.90 -14.04
N ARG A 104 -5.05 -1.17 -13.13
CA ARG A 104 -4.86 -2.49 -12.50
C ARG A 104 -4.63 -2.38 -11.01
N LEU A 105 -5.31 -3.24 -10.27
CA LEU A 105 -5.16 -3.38 -8.83
C LEU A 105 -4.98 -4.86 -8.51
N GLU A 106 -3.86 -5.20 -7.88
CA GLU A 106 -3.57 -6.56 -7.43
C GLU A 106 -3.50 -6.58 -5.91
N ILE A 107 -4.19 -7.53 -5.26
CA ILE A 107 -4.18 -7.69 -3.81
C ILE A 107 -3.88 -9.15 -3.50
N TRP A 108 -2.73 -9.42 -2.87
CA TRP A 108 -2.24 -10.77 -2.57
C TRP A 108 -2.21 -11.00 -1.07
N GLY A 109 -2.44 -12.24 -0.63
CA GLY A 109 -2.43 -12.62 0.79
C GLY A 109 -3.51 -11.97 1.66
N TYR A 110 -4.48 -11.26 1.06
CA TYR A 110 -5.54 -10.55 1.77
C TYR A 110 -6.70 -11.48 2.11
N THR A 111 -7.08 -11.50 3.38
CA THR A 111 -8.14 -12.35 3.94
C THR A 111 -9.28 -11.53 4.55
N GLY A 112 -9.26 -10.21 4.42
CA GLY A 112 -10.32 -9.31 4.90
C GLY A 112 -11.54 -9.26 3.99
N ASP A 113 -12.61 -8.61 4.45
CA ASP A 113 -13.76 -8.33 3.59
C ASP A 113 -13.42 -7.29 2.52
N ARG A 114 -14.25 -7.19 1.49
CA ARG A 114 -14.15 -6.12 0.49
C ARG A 114 -14.19 -4.72 1.16
N PRO A 115 -13.21 -3.83 0.88
CA PRO A 115 -13.19 -2.47 1.43
C PRO A 115 -14.33 -1.62 0.84
N ALA A 116 -14.76 -0.58 1.55
CA ALA A 116 -15.91 0.24 1.16
C ALA A 116 -15.67 0.96 -0.17
N TRP A 117 -14.44 1.43 -0.39
CA TRP A 117 -14.05 2.08 -1.65
C TRP A 117 -14.14 1.15 -2.86
N TYR A 118 -14.15 -0.18 -2.71
CA TYR A 118 -14.27 -1.10 -3.86
C TYR A 118 -15.62 -0.96 -4.58
N SER A 119 -16.65 -0.49 -3.87
CA SER A 119 -17.98 -0.24 -4.43
C SER A 119 -18.09 1.11 -5.16
N ASP A 120 -17.08 1.98 -5.07
CA ASP A 120 -17.05 3.22 -5.86
C ASP A 120 -16.94 2.87 -7.36
N MET A 121 -17.77 3.50 -8.20
CA MET A 121 -17.79 3.25 -9.66
C MET A 121 -16.43 3.42 -10.36
N ASN A 122 -15.49 4.11 -9.71
CA ASN A 122 -14.12 4.31 -10.19
C ASN A 122 -13.30 3.01 -10.19
N TYR A 123 -13.60 2.06 -9.31
CA TYR A 123 -12.87 0.80 -9.19
C TYR A 123 -13.63 -0.39 -9.79
N GLY A 124 -14.87 -0.18 -10.23
CA GLY A 124 -15.68 -1.22 -10.89
C GLY A 124 -15.18 -1.63 -12.29
N LYS A 125 -14.19 -0.92 -12.86
CA LYS A 125 -13.58 -1.21 -14.17
C LYS A 125 -12.16 -1.80 -14.07
N LEU A 126 -11.67 -2.05 -12.86
CA LEU A 126 -10.33 -2.59 -12.67
C LEU A 126 -10.24 -4.00 -13.26
N ARG A 127 -9.14 -4.27 -13.96
CA ARG A 127 -8.76 -5.65 -14.26
C ARG A 127 -8.21 -6.26 -12.97
N THR A 128 -8.99 -7.14 -12.37
CA THR A 128 -8.64 -7.97 -11.21
C THR A 128 -7.96 -9.26 -11.64
#